data_AF-A0A1J5HZG3-F1
#
_entry.id   AF-A0A1J5HZG3-F1
#
_cell.length_a   1.000
_cell.length_b   1.000
_cell.length_c   1.000
_cell.angle_alpha   90.00
_cell.angle_beta   90.00
_cell.angle_gamma   90.00
#
_symmetry.space_group_name_H-M   'P 1'
#
loop_
_entity.id
_entity.type
_entity.pdbx_description
1 polymer ?
#
loop_
_entity_poly.entity_id
_entity_poly.type
_entity_poly.pdbx_seq_one_letter_code
_entity_poly.pdbx_strand_id
1 'polypeptide(L)'
;MFELSDKGIINPAKIKVIGIGGGGGNAINTMVSYNLKGVELMAANTDAQALSASISPIKVQLGTGGLGAGSDPEVGKMAALESKDMLREHIEGADMVFITAGLGGGTGTGGAPVLAEIAREAGALTIVIVTKPFQFEGKKRAMQAEEGIAELRKIVDTLIIVPNQRLLSLGGRNISLLDAFKKADDILHHAVKGVSDLITVPGLINLDFNDVKKVMAGMGLAIMGTGVAGGENRAVEATQKAISSPLLEDNTIQGAKGILLNITGGPDMSLYEINEASSMIQAEAHEEANIIFGTVIDEGMGDEIRITIIATGFDDNGKKKQINTTRFEGHKNFSIPTYLRQEKLIDDFNAVKVDMADDEDNPDLEIPTFLRRQAD
;
A
#
# COMPACT_ATOMS: atom_id res chain seq x y z
N MET A 1 12.69 2.10 -36.17
CA MET A 1 13.47 3.35 -36.17
C MET A 1 13.35 3.90 -34.77
N PHE A 2 14.33 3.61 -33.91
CA PHE A 2 14.36 4.16 -32.56
C PHE A 2 14.85 5.60 -32.69
N GLU A 3 13.98 6.57 -32.40
CA GLU A 3 14.37 7.98 -32.32
C GLU A 3 15.27 8.16 -31.11
N LEU A 4 16.57 8.36 -31.38
CA LEU A 4 17.50 8.95 -30.43
C LEU A 4 17.05 10.40 -30.23
N SER A 5 16.35 10.67 -29.13
CA SER A 5 16.01 12.03 -28.75
C SER A 5 17.27 12.82 -28.41
N ASP A 6 17.36 13.98 -29.03
CA ASP A 6 18.44 14.94 -28.98
C ASP A 6 18.81 15.39 -27.57
N LYS A 7 20.08 15.81 -27.43
CA LYS A 7 20.67 16.46 -26.25
C LYS A 7 19.96 17.78 -25.89
N GLY A 8 18.78 17.71 -25.31
CA GLY A 8 18.22 18.72 -24.43
C GLY A 8 18.64 18.40 -23.00
N ILE A 9 18.91 19.41 -22.18
CA ILE A 9 19.08 19.24 -20.74
C ILE A 9 17.78 18.59 -20.23
N ILE A 10 17.80 17.26 -20.03
CA ILE A 10 16.70 16.55 -19.38
C ILE A 10 16.67 17.13 -17.99
N ASN A 11 15.71 18.02 -17.72
CA ASN A 11 15.48 18.48 -16.37
C ASN A 11 14.92 17.26 -15.64
N PRO A 12 15.68 16.61 -14.75
CA PRO A 12 15.20 15.42 -14.08
C PRO A 12 13.95 15.80 -13.30
N ALA A 13 12.90 14.96 -13.36
CA ALA A 13 11.68 15.19 -12.61
C ALA A 13 12.04 15.45 -11.14
N LYS A 14 11.50 16.51 -10.56
CA LYS A 14 11.78 16.91 -9.19
C LYS A 14 10.92 16.08 -8.24
N ILE A 15 11.55 15.06 -7.66
CA ILE A 15 10.92 14.15 -6.71
C ILE A 15 11.24 14.58 -5.28
N LYS A 16 10.20 14.76 -4.46
CA LYS A 16 10.33 15.05 -3.02
C LYS A 16 9.72 13.92 -2.20
N VAL A 17 10.35 13.55 -1.09
CA VAL A 17 9.85 12.53 -0.15
C VAL A 17 9.72 13.16 1.22
N ILE A 18 8.51 13.18 1.75
CA ILE A 18 8.16 13.87 2.98
C ILE A 18 7.65 12.84 3.98
N GLY A 19 8.39 12.64 5.06
CA GLY A 19 7.98 11.81 6.19
C GLY A 19 7.28 12.62 7.25
N ILE A 20 6.02 12.29 7.56
CA ILE A 20 5.23 13.00 8.55
C ILE A 20 4.99 12.19 9.83
N GLY A 21 5.20 12.84 10.98
CA GLY A 21 5.14 12.22 12.30
C GLY A 21 6.34 11.30 12.60
N GLY A 22 6.29 10.59 13.73
CA GLY A 22 7.40 9.75 14.18
C GLY A 22 7.74 8.60 13.22
N GLY A 23 6.73 7.84 12.78
CA GLY A 23 6.94 6.72 11.84
C GLY A 23 7.46 7.18 10.48
N GLY A 24 6.90 8.26 9.92
CA GLY A 24 7.39 8.83 8.67
C GLY A 24 8.81 9.38 8.80
N GLY A 25 9.12 10.05 9.92
CA GLY A 25 10.47 10.54 10.20
C GLY A 25 11.51 9.43 10.33
N ASN A 26 11.15 8.29 10.93
CA ASN A 26 12.02 7.11 10.99
C ASN A 26 12.29 6.54 9.59
N ALA A 27 11.26 6.40 8.76
CA ALA A 27 11.41 5.96 7.38
C ALA A 27 12.34 6.90 6.58
N ILE A 28 12.21 8.22 6.74
CA ILE A 28 13.13 9.20 6.13
C ILE A 28 14.56 9.02 6.63
N ASN A 29 14.78 8.82 7.93
CA ASN A 29 16.11 8.56 8.47
C ASN A 29 16.72 7.29 7.85
N THR A 30 15.93 6.25 7.65
CA THR A 30 16.36 5.03 6.95
C THR A 30 16.71 5.31 5.49
N MET A 31 15.91 6.10 4.78
CA MET A 31 16.19 6.50 3.38
C MET A 31 17.48 7.33 3.27
N VAL A 32 17.74 8.24 4.21
CA VAL A 32 19.01 8.99 4.29
C VAL A 32 20.17 8.03 4.54
N SER A 33 20.01 7.09 5.47
CA SER A 33 21.06 6.14 5.84
C SER A 33 21.42 5.17 4.70
N TYR A 34 20.43 4.79 3.89
CA TYR A 34 20.63 3.99 2.67
C TYR A 34 21.04 4.82 1.46
N ASN A 35 21.27 6.13 1.64
CA ASN A 35 21.75 7.05 0.62
C ASN A 35 20.86 7.04 -0.64
N LEU A 36 19.54 7.15 -0.45
CA LEU A 36 18.59 7.23 -1.55
C LEU A 36 18.89 8.48 -2.40
N LYS A 37 19.22 8.28 -3.68
CA LYS A 37 19.62 9.34 -4.62
C LYS A 37 18.43 9.83 -5.44
N GLY A 38 18.58 11.00 -6.07
CA GLY A 38 17.59 11.52 -7.02
C GLY A 38 16.33 12.10 -6.38
N VAL A 39 16.26 12.18 -5.05
CA VAL A 39 15.11 12.68 -4.31
C VAL A 39 15.52 13.69 -3.24
N GLU A 40 14.63 14.64 -2.94
CA GLU A 40 14.78 15.58 -1.83
C GLU A 40 14.03 15.03 -0.61
N LEU A 41 14.73 14.83 0.50
CA LEU A 41 14.17 14.22 1.71
C LEU A 41 13.82 15.29 2.75
N MET A 42 12.60 15.20 3.29
CA MET A 42 12.09 16.07 4.35
C MET A 42 11.45 15.25 5.48
N ALA A 43 11.70 15.65 6.72
CA ALA A 43 10.93 15.20 7.89
C ALA A 43 10.04 16.34 8.42
N ALA A 44 8.76 16.05 8.66
CA ALA A 44 7.79 16.97 9.24
C ALA A 44 7.18 16.38 10.53
N ASN A 45 7.28 17.09 11.66
CA ASN A 45 6.77 16.55 12.92
C ASN A 45 6.32 17.66 13.89
N THR A 46 5.31 17.36 14.71
CA THR A 46 4.86 18.20 15.83
C THR A 46 5.76 18.06 17.06
N ASP A 47 6.52 16.97 17.14
CA ASP A 47 7.48 16.72 18.22
C ASP A 47 8.85 17.29 17.83
N ALA A 48 9.26 18.35 18.53
CA ALA A 48 10.51 19.05 18.28
C ALA A 48 11.75 18.23 18.68
N GLN A 49 11.62 17.33 19.67
CA GLN A 49 12.72 16.45 20.08
C GLN A 49 13.00 15.40 19.01
N ALA A 50 11.93 14.75 18.53
CA ALA A 50 12.03 13.79 17.44
C ALA A 50 12.60 14.43 16.16
N LEU A 51 12.17 15.66 15.85
CA LEU A 51 12.68 16.39 14.69
C LEU A 51 14.15 16.78 14.84
N SER A 52 14.59 17.19 16.04
CA SER A 52 15.99 17.53 16.32
C SER A 52 16.92 16.32 16.16
N ALA A 53 16.44 15.12 16.51
CA ALA A 53 17.17 13.87 16.32
C ALA A 53 17.15 13.35 14.87
N SER A 54 16.32 13.92 13.98
CA SER A 54 16.26 13.49 12.58
C SER A 54 17.52 13.92 11.82
N ILE A 55 18.03 12.98 11.02
CA ILE A 55 19.14 13.18 10.09
C ILE A 55 18.67 13.67 8.71
N SER A 56 17.38 13.96 8.56
CA SER A 56 16.83 14.50 7.32
C SER A 56 17.48 15.86 6.98
N PRO A 57 17.82 16.10 5.69
CA PRO A 57 18.35 17.39 5.25
C PRO A 57 17.41 18.55 5.54
N ILE A 58 16.10 18.32 5.42
CA ILE A 58 15.06 19.33 5.61
C ILE A 58 14.15 18.91 6.75
N LYS A 59 13.91 19.83 7.68
CA LYS A 59 13.15 19.58 8.90
C LYS A 59 12.10 20.66 9.08
N VAL A 60 10.84 20.25 9.15
CA VAL A 60 9.70 21.14 9.34
C VAL A 60 8.99 20.82 10.65
N GLN A 61 8.96 21.79 11.55
CA GLN A 61 8.17 21.68 12.77
C GLN A 61 6.72 22.05 12.48
N LEU A 62 5.80 21.15 12.84
CA LEU A 62 4.37 21.35 12.68
C LEU A 62 3.76 21.93 13.95
N GLY A 63 3.00 23.02 13.80
CA GLY A 63 2.38 23.74 14.92
C GLY A 63 3.38 24.38 15.89
N THR A 64 2.85 24.96 16.96
CA THR A 64 3.62 25.83 17.88
C THR A 64 4.05 25.18 19.20
N GLY A 65 3.47 24.03 19.56
CA GLY A 65 3.63 23.43 20.89
C GLY A 65 4.87 22.55 21.09
N GLY A 66 5.43 21.96 20.04
CA GLY A 66 6.66 21.16 20.09
C GLY A 66 6.62 19.85 20.91
N LEU A 67 5.51 19.53 21.57
CA LEU A 67 5.33 18.37 22.47
C LEU A 67 4.66 17.16 21.80
N GLY A 68 4.43 17.22 20.49
CA GLY A 68 3.71 16.17 19.77
C GLY A 68 2.18 16.27 19.86
N ALA A 69 1.48 15.48 19.05
CA ALA A 69 0.02 15.50 18.94
C ALA A 69 -0.72 14.61 19.97
N GLY A 70 -0.02 14.00 20.94
CA GLY A 70 -0.68 13.20 21.99
C GLY A 70 -1.49 11.98 21.52
N SER A 71 -1.18 11.43 20.34
CA SER A 71 -1.98 10.39 19.65
C SER A 71 -3.39 10.84 19.24
N ASP A 72 -3.61 12.14 19.11
CA ASP A 72 -4.85 12.74 18.61
C ASP A 72 -4.66 13.21 17.15
N PRO A 73 -5.36 12.58 16.17
CA PRO A 73 -5.32 12.99 14.78
C PRO A 73 -5.76 14.44 14.55
N GLU A 74 -6.75 14.95 15.28
CA GLU A 74 -7.24 16.32 15.07
C GLU A 74 -6.18 17.35 15.44
N VAL A 75 -5.42 17.10 16.51
CA VAL A 75 -4.27 17.94 16.87
C VAL A 75 -3.19 17.90 15.78
N GLY A 76 -2.92 16.71 15.24
CA GLY A 76 -1.97 16.55 14.13
C GLY A 76 -2.40 17.31 12.86
N LYS A 77 -3.70 17.26 12.55
CA LYS A 77 -4.32 17.97 11.42
C LYS A 77 -4.24 19.47 11.58
N MET A 78 -4.65 19.99 12.76
CA MET A 78 -4.58 21.43 13.05
C MET A 78 -3.15 21.95 12.98
N ALA A 79 -2.18 21.22 13.54
CA ALA A 79 -0.77 21.61 13.46
C ALA A 79 -0.24 21.64 12.02
N ALA A 80 -0.67 20.71 11.16
CA ALA A 80 -0.32 20.74 9.74
C ALA A 80 -0.97 21.91 8.99
N LEU A 81 -2.21 22.26 9.33
CA LEU A 81 -2.92 23.42 8.75
C LEU A 81 -2.29 24.74 9.17
N GLU A 82 -1.89 24.89 10.43
CA GLU A 82 -1.16 26.07 10.93
C GLU A 82 0.17 26.27 10.18
N SER A 83 0.81 25.17 9.78
CA SER A 83 2.07 25.17 9.04
C SER A 83 1.90 25.06 7.52
N LYS A 84 0.68 25.26 6.97
CA LYS A 84 0.37 25.05 5.54
C LYS A 84 1.29 25.84 4.61
N ASP A 85 1.56 27.10 4.92
CA ASP A 85 2.37 27.96 4.04
C ASP A 85 3.83 27.52 3.99
N MET A 86 4.41 27.11 5.12
CA MET A 86 5.76 26.56 5.18
C MET A 86 5.86 25.23 4.42
N LEU A 87 4.86 24.35 4.56
CA LEU A 87 4.80 23.09 3.81
C LEU A 87 4.70 23.35 2.30
N ARG A 88 3.90 24.34 1.89
CA ARG A 88 3.73 24.70 0.48
C ARG A 88 5.03 25.19 -0.15
N GLU A 89 5.78 26.07 0.53
CA GLU A 89 7.07 26.58 0.04
C GLU A 89 8.04 25.43 -0.31
N HIS A 90 8.06 24.38 0.52
CA HIS A 90 8.93 23.24 0.30
C HIS A 90 8.37 22.22 -0.69
N ILE A 91 7.08 22.24 -0.99
CA ILE A 91 6.46 21.35 -1.98
C ILE A 91 6.49 21.97 -3.37
N GLU A 92 6.46 23.30 -3.46
CA GLU A 92 6.46 24.03 -4.72
C GLU A 92 7.57 23.57 -5.68
N GLY A 93 7.21 23.48 -6.96
CA GLY A 93 8.09 23.04 -8.03
C GLY A 93 8.41 21.55 -8.04
N ALA A 94 7.79 20.71 -7.19
CA ALA A 94 7.88 19.27 -7.29
C ALA A 94 6.98 18.74 -8.41
N ASP A 95 7.51 17.87 -9.27
CA ASP A 95 6.70 17.12 -10.24
C ASP A 95 5.99 15.95 -9.55
N MET A 96 6.62 15.42 -8.49
CA MET A 96 6.16 14.25 -7.76
C MET A 96 6.48 14.36 -6.28
N VAL A 97 5.51 14.01 -5.44
CA VAL A 97 5.66 14.00 -3.98
C VAL A 97 5.27 12.64 -3.42
N PHE A 98 6.20 12.01 -2.72
CA PHE A 98 5.95 10.87 -1.87
C PHE A 98 5.70 11.34 -0.44
N ILE A 99 4.58 10.93 0.15
CA ILE A 99 4.30 11.17 1.56
C ILE A 99 4.37 9.83 2.28
N THR A 100 5.18 9.75 3.33
CA THR A 100 5.27 8.55 4.16
C THR A 100 4.86 8.83 5.60
N ALA A 101 4.02 7.95 6.16
CA ALA A 101 3.55 8.09 7.53
C ALA A 101 3.22 6.74 8.17
N GLY A 102 3.43 6.64 9.48
CA GLY A 102 2.82 5.59 10.29
C GLY A 102 1.46 6.05 10.79
N LEU A 103 0.40 5.33 10.39
CA LEU A 103 -0.97 5.67 10.78
C LEU A 103 -1.34 5.04 12.13
N GLY A 104 -2.35 5.62 12.77
CA GLY A 104 -2.78 5.26 14.12
C GLY A 104 -2.14 6.10 15.23
N GLY A 105 -1.24 7.02 14.87
CA GLY A 105 -0.78 8.10 15.75
C GLY A 105 -1.61 9.39 15.57
N GLY A 106 -1.15 10.51 16.13
CA GLY A 106 -1.79 11.81 15.93
C GLY A 106 -1.27 12.53 14.69
N THR A 107 0.02 12.85 14.68
CA THR A 107 0.66 13.67 13.64
C THR A 107 0.60 13.05 12.25
N GLY A 108 0.98 11.76 12.12
CA GLY A 108 0.96 11.08 10.83
C GLY A 108 -0.46 10.95 10.27
N THR A 109 -1.39 10.49 11.11
CA THR A 109 -2.79 10.25 10.71
C THR A 109 -3.52 11.53 10.32
N GLY A 110 -3.38 12.60 11.10
CA GLY A 110 -4.06 13.87 10.83
C GLY A 110 -3.34 14.77 9.84
N GLY A 111 -2.01 14.74 9.83
CA GLY A 111 -1.19 15.62 8.99
C GLY A 111 -1.00 15.11 7.57
N ALA A 112 -0.94 13.79 7.34
CA ALA A 112 -0.72 13.24 6.00
C ALA A 112 -1.80 13.66 4.98
N PRO A 113 -3.11 13.67 5.31
CA PRO A 113 -4.15 14.19 4.42
C PRO A 113 -3.94 15.66 4.03
N VAL A 114 -3.59 16.51 5.00
CA VAL A 114 -3.35 17.95 4.76
C VAL A 114 -2.16 18.13 3.82
N LEU A 115 -1.08 17.39 4.04
CA LEU A 115 0.10 17.43 3.19
C LEU A 115 -0.19 16.95 1.77
N ALA A 116 -1.01 15.91 1.62
CA ALA A 116 -1.45 15.40 0.32
C ALA A 116 -2.30 16.43 -0.44
N GLU A 117 -3.18 17.16 0.25
CA GLU A 117 -3.94 18.25 -0.36
C GLU A 117 -3.02 19.36 -0.87
N ILE A 118 -2.01 19.76 -0.09
CA ILE A 118 -1.04 20.79 -0.49
C ILE A 118 -0.24 20.34 -1.72
N ALA A 119 0.22 19.08 -1.75
CA ALA A 119 0.94 18.51 -2.89
C ALA A 119 0.09 18.49 -4.17
N ARG A 120 -1.19 18.11 -4.05
CA ARG A 120 -2.13 18.13 -5.17
C ARG A 120 -2.47 19.55 -5.63
N GLU A 121 -2.67 20.49 -4.70
CA GLU A 121 -2.85 21.92 -5.00
C GLU A 121 -1.66 22.49 -5.79
N ALA A 122 -0.44 22.02 -5.49
CA ALA A 122 0.79 22.40 -6.19
C ALA A 122 0.97 21.73 -7.55
N GLY A 123 0.08 20.81 -7.95
CA GLY A 123 0.11 20.12 -9.24
C GLY A 123 1.04 18.90 -9.31
N ALA A 124 1.58 18.45 -8.17
CA ALA A 124 2.47 17.30 -8.11
C ALA A 124 1.68 15.97 -8.12
N LEU A 125 2.23 14.96 -8.79
CA LEU A 125 1.73 13.58 -8.66
C LEU A 125 1.93 13.11 -7.21
N THR A 126 0.84 12.87 -6.50
CA THR A 126 0.86 12.68 -5.05
C THR A 126 0.67 11.21 -4.69
N ILE A 127 1.76 10.57 -4.26
CA ILE A 127 1.76 9.17 -3.84
C ILE A 127 1.95 9.10 -2.34
N VAL A 128 1.06 8.39 -1.65
CA VAL A 128 1.11 8.25 -0.21
C VAL A 128 1.38 6.80 0.16
N ILE A 129 2.41 6.57 0.98
CA ILE A 129 2.85 5.24 1.40
C ILE A 129 2.75 5.18 2.92
N VAL A 130 1.78 4.43 3.42
CA VAL A 130 1.42 4.42 4.84
C VAL A 130 1.51 3.05 5.46
N THR A 131 1.91 2.99 6.72
CA THR A 131 1.85 1.74 7.50
C THR A 131 0.60 1.69 8.39
N LYS A 132 -0.05 0.53 8.44
CA LYS A 132 -1.06 0.21 9.48
C LYS A 132 -0.33 -0.30 10.73
N PRO A 133 -0.81 0.02 11.94
CA PRO A 133 -0.19 -0.43 13.18
C PRO A 133 -0.25 -1.94 13.34
N PHE A 134 0.65 -2.50 14.16
CA PHE A 134 0.56 -3.90 14.59
C PHE A 134 -0.67 -4.13 15.46
N GLN A 135 -1.22 -5.35 15.47
CA GLN A 135 -2.37 -5.67 16.30
C GLN A 135 -2.13 -5.45 17.80
N PHE A 136 -0.89 -5.64 18.27
CA PHE A 136 -0.51 -5.44 19.67
C PHE A 136 -0.55 -3.97 20.11
N GLU A 137 -0.50 -3.01 19.18
CA GLU A 137 -0.55 -1.58 19.50
C GLU A 137 -1.95 -1.12 19.92
N GLY A 138 -2.96 -1.97 19.73
CA GLY A 138 -4.29 -1.81 20.27
C GLY A 138 -5.32 -1.28 19.26
N LYS A 139 -6.60 -1.53 19.59
CA LYS A 139 -7.74 -1.24 18.71
C LYS A 139 -7.93 0.25 18.41
N LYS A 140 -7.57 1.14 19.34
CA LYS A 140 -7.69 2.59 19.15
C LYS A 140 -6.81 3.08 17.99
N ARG A 141 -5.54 2.65 17.94
CA ARG A 141 -4.63 2.99 16.83
C ARG A 141 -5.12 2.42 15.51
N ALA A 142 -5.60 1.17 15.51
CA ALA A 142 -6.15 0.55 14.32
C ALA A 142 -7.35 1.34 13.75
N MET A 143 -8.28 1.78 14.62
CA MET A 143 -9.43 2.59 14.21
C MET A 143 -9.00 3.94 13.62
N GLN A 144 -8.08 4.65 14.29
CA GLN A 144 -7.52 5.90 13.79
C GLN A 144 -6.81 5.73 12.45
N ALA A 145 -6.11 4.60 12.25
CA ALA A 145 -5.45 4.30 10.98
C ALA A 145 -6.45 4.11 9.82
N GLU A 146 -7.57 3.40 10.05
CA GLU A 146 -8.61 3.22 9.04
C GLU A 146 -9.30 4.55 8.69
N GLU A 147 -9.54 5.41 9.68
CA GLU A 147 -10.06 6.77 9.45
C GLU A 147 -9.11 7.61 8.59
N GLY A 148 -7.80 7.59 8.90
CA GLY A 148 -6.78 8.27 8.11
C GLY A 148 -6.68 7.75 6.68
N ILE A 149 -6.79 6.44 6.46
CA ILE A 149 -6.81 5.81 5.13
C ILE A 149 -8.03 6.27 4.34
N ALA A 150 -9.21 6.31 4.97
CA ALA A 150 -10.45 6.73 4.32
C ALA A 150 -10.40 8.18 3.85
N GLU A 151 -9.74 9.07 4.62
CA GLU A 151 -9.52 10.46 4.21
C GLU A 151 -8.48 10.56 3.08
N LEU A 152 -7.32 9.90 3.22
CA LEU A 152 -6.28 9.90 2.19
C LEU A 152 -6.79 9.42 0.83
N ARG A 153 -7.62 8.37 0.82
CA ARG A 153 -8.18 7.80 -0.41
C ARG A 153 -8.96 8.79 -1.26
N LYS A 154 -9.56 9.82 -0.65
CA LYS A 154 -10.33 10.86 -1.36
C LYS A 154 -9.44 11.93 -2.00
N ILE A 155 -8.18 12.02 -1.55
CA ILE A 155 -7.28 13.13 -1.85
C ILE A 155 -6.19 12.70 -2.84
N VAL A 156 -5.58 11.54 -2.62
CA VAL A 156 -4.33 11.14 -3.27
C VAL A 156 -4.55 10.51 -4.65
N ASP A 157 -3.52 10.54 -5.49
CA ASP A 157 -3.53 9.83 -6.77
C ASP A 157 -3.38 8.31 -6.56
N THR A 158 -2.42 7.94 -5.71
CA THR A 158 -2.13 6.56 -5.34
C THR A 158 -1.87 6.45 -3.84
N LEU A 159 -2.50 5.48 -3.18
CA LEU A 159 -2.32 5.12 -1.78
C LEU A 159 -1.75 3.70 -1.68
N ILE A 160 -0.49 3.57 -1.27
CA ILE A 160 0.15 2.29 -0.97
C ILE A 160 0.00 2.01 0.53
N ILE A 161 -0.64 0.90 0.87
CA ILE A 161 -0.87 0.51 2.26
C ILE A 161 0.04 -0.66 2.62
N VAL A 162 0.82 -0.48 3.68
CA VAL A 162 1.72 -1.50 4.22
C VAL A 162 1.18 -2.00 5.57
N PRO A 163 0.56 -3.18 5.64
CA PRO A 163 0.07 -3.73 6.90
C PRO A 163 1.23 -4.28 7.74
N ASN A 164 1.61 -3.60 8.83
CA ASN A 164 2.74 -4.05 9.68
C ASN A 164 2.55 -5.48 10.22
N GLN A 165 1.31 -5.90 10.43
CA GLN A 165 0.99 -7.27 10.85
C GLN A 165 1.60 -8.34 9.92
N ARG A 166 1.72 -8.06 8.61
CA ARG A 166 2.28 -8.98 7.61
C ARG A 166 3.81 -9.08 7.69
N LEU A 167 4.48 -8.08 8.28
CA LEU A 167 5.92 -8.09 8.48
C LEU A 167 6.34 -9.17 9.49
N LEU A 168 5.46 -9.55 10.42
CA LEU A 168 5.72 -10.65 11.36
C LEU A 168 5.84 -12.01 10.65
N SER A 169 5.10 -12.21 9.55
CA SER A 169 5.21 -13.41 8.73
C SER A 169 6.55 -13.49 8.00
N LEU A 170 7.15 -12.34 7.68
CA LEU A 170 8.45 -12.24 7.02
C LEU A 170 9.63 -12.37 8.00
N GLY A 171 9.46 -11.91 9.24
CA GLY A 171 10.50 -11.90 10.28
C GLY A 171 10.65 -13.18 11.11
N GLY A 172 9.66 -14.08 11.06
CA GLY A 172 9.62 -15.28 11.89
C GLY A 172 9.28 -15.00 13.36
N ARG A 173 9.20 -16.06 14.18
CA ARG A 173 8.74 -15.98 15.58
C ARG A 173 9.68 -15.23 16.53
N ASN A 174 10.93 -15.02 16.14
CA ASN A 174 11.99 -14.47 17.01
C ASN A 174 12.37 -13.02 16.66
N ILE A 175 11.63 -12.35 15.77
CA ILE A 175 11.93 -10.96 15.40
C ILE A 175 11.75 -10.04 16.61
N SER A 176 12.74 -9.18 16.88
CA SER A 176 12.64 -8.19 17.93
C SER A 176 11.69 -7.05 17.52
N LEU A 177 11.18 -6.29 18.49
CA LEU A 177 10.33 -5.13 18.20
C LEU A 177 11.06 -4.11 17.32
N LEU A 178 12.35 -3.87 17.59
CA LEU A 178 13.16 -2.92 16.83
C LEU A 178 13.35 -3.39 15.38
N ASP A 179 13.64 -4.68 15.19
CA ASP A 179 13.82 -5.24 13.86
C ASP A 179 12.50 -5.24 13.08
N ALA A 180 11.36 -5.44 13.75
CA ALA A 180 10.04 -5.37 13.12
C ALA A 180 9.72 -3.97 12.59
N PHE A 181 10.01 -2.91 13.37
CA PHE A 181 9.86 -1.53 12.89
C PHE A 181 10.87 -1.19 11.80
N LYS A 182 12.12 -1.62 11.95
CA LYS A 182 13.13 -1.43 10.89
C LYS A 182 12.70 -2.10 9.59
N LYS A 183 12.07 -3.28 9.67
CA LYS A 183 11.53 -3.95 8.48
C LYS A 183 10.40 -3.14 7.83
N ALA A 184 9.57 -2.47 8.61
CA ALA A 184 8.56 -1.56 8.08
C ALA A 184 9.22 -0.39 7.32
N ASP A 185 10.26 0.21 7.92
CA ASP A 185 11.03 1.29 7.29
C ASP A 185 11.72 0.82 6.00
N ASP A 186 12.28 -0.40 5.98
CA ASP A 186 12.88 -1.01 4.78
C ASP A 186 11.84 -1.16 3.66
N ILE A 187 10.62 -1.59 3.98
CA ILE A 187 9.53 -1.70 2.99
C ILE A 187 9.14 -0.31 2.45
N LEU A 188 9.02 0.70 3.31
CA LEU A 188 8.76 2.08 2.89
C LEU A 188 9.87 2.62 1.98
N HIS A 189 11.13 2.36 2.34
CA HIS A 189 12.28 2.70 1.50
C HIS A 189 12.21 2.00 0.14
N HIS A 190 11.94 0.70 0.10
CA HIS A 190 11.85 -0.05 -1.16
C HIS A 190 10.68 0.41 -2.04
N ALA A 191 9.56 0.84 -1.44
CA ALA A 191 8.44 1.42 -2.18
C ALA A 191 8.84 2.74 -2.87
N VAL A 192 9.48 3.65 -2.14
CA VAL A 192 9.96 4.92 -2.71
C VAL A 192 11.05 4.67 -3.75
N LYS A 193 12.05 3.84 -3.42
CA LYS A 193 13.15 3.48 -4.32
C LYS A 193 12.62 2.83 -5.61
N GLY A 194 11.66 1.91 -5.49
CA GLY A 194 11.09 1.18 -6.64
C GLY A 194 10.42 2.07 -7.67
N VAL A 195 9.83 3.20 -7.27
CA VAL A 195 9.22 4.16 -8.20
C VAL A 195 10.21 5.24 -8.61
N SER A 196 11.01 5.76 -7.68
CA SER A 196 11.96 6.85 -7.97
C SER A 196 13.12 6.41 -8.84
N ASP A 197 13.63 5.18 -8.69
CA ASP A 197 14.73 4.67 -9.51
C ASP A 197 14.34 4.59 -10.99
N LEU A 198 13.09 4.23 -11.30
CA LEU A 198 12.58 4.15 -12.67
C LEU A 198 12.61 5.48 -13.43
N ILE A 199 12.63 6.60 -12.70
CA ILE A 199 12.61 7.95 -13.25
C ILE A 199 14.01 8.58 -13.20
N THR A 200 14.75 8.32 -12.12
CA THR A 200 15.97 9.06 -11.79
C THR A 200 17.25 8.32 -12.14
N VAL A 201 17.24 6.98 -12.15
CA VAL A 201 18.42 6.17 -12.43
C VAL A 201 18.40 5.78 -13.91
N PRO A 202 19.46 6.11 -14.68
CA PRO A 202 19.57 5.64 -16.06
C PRO A 202 19.63 4.11 -16.11
N GLY A 203 18.53 3.49 -16.53
CA GLY A 203 18.41 2.11 -16.92
C GLY A 203 18.71 1.88 -18.40
N LEU A 204 18.78 0.61 -18.79
CA LEU A 204 18.82 0.18 -20.20
C LEU A 204 17.48 0.46 -20.90
N ILE A 205 16.39 0.36 -20.14
CA ILE A 205 15.03 0.68 -20.57
C ILE A 205 14.51 1.74 -19.60
N ASN A 206 14.75 3.01 -19.95
CA ASN A 206 14.26 4.15 -19.18
C ASN A 206 12.78 4.37 -19.48
N LEU A 207 12.03 4.58 -18.41
CA LEU A 207 10.65 5.07 -18.48
C LEU A 207 10.68 6.58 -18.37
N ASP A 208 9.78 7.25 -19.08
CA ASP A 208 9.58 8.67 -18.86
C ASP A 208 8.63 8.90 -17.66
N PHE A 209 8.67 10.10 -17.10
CA PHE A 209 7.79 10.47 -15.99
C PHE A 209 6.30 10.41 -16.37
N ASN A 210 5.96 10.64 -17.64
CA ASN A 210 4.58 10.64 -18.10
C ASN A 210 3.98 9.23 -18.10
N ASP A 211 4.77 8.21 -18.37
CA ASP A 211 4.35 6.82 -18.35
C ASP A 211 4.06 6.37 -16.91
N VAL A 212 4.93 6.70 -15.96
CA VAL A 212 4.65 6.49 -14.53
C VAL A 212 3.40 7.26 -14.10
N LYS A 213 3.26 8.52 -14.53
CA LYS A 213 2.07 9.34 -14.23
C LYS A 213 0.79 8.73 -14.78
N LYS A 214 0.78 8.18 -16.00
CA LYS A 214 -0.41 7.52 -16.59
C LYS A 214 -0.85 6.30 -15.79
N VAL A 215 0.09 5.54 -15.23
CA VAL A 215 -0.23 4.34 -14.44
C VAL A 215 -0.60 4.66 -13.00
N MET A 216 -0.11 5.75 -12.41
CA MET A 216 -0.32 6.04 -10.99
C MET A 216 -1.31 7.18 -10.72
N ALA A 217 -1.64 8.03 -11.70
CA ALA A 217 -2.58 9.13 -11.50
C ALA A 217 -4.02 8.62 -11.33
N GLY A 218 -4.67 9.00 -10.23
CA GLY A 218 -6.08 8.68 -9.96
C GLY A 218 -6.42 7.18 -9.83
N MET A 219 -5.45 6.31 -9.55
CA MET A 219 -5.69 4.87 -9.40
C MET A 219 -6.19 4.46 -8.02
N GLY A 220 -6.09 5.34 -7.03
CA GLY A 220 -6.58 5.07 -5.68
C GLY A 220 -5.70 4.06 -4.95
N LEU A 221 -6.25 2.90 -4.59
CA LEU A 221 -5.52 1.92 -3.78
C LEU A 221 -4.45 1.20 -4.62
N ALA A 222 -3.26 1.07 -4.05
CA ALA A 222 -2.16 0.34 -4.61
C ALA A 222 -1.54 -0.62 -3.59
N ILE A 223 -0.94 -1.68 -4.11
CA ILE A 223 -0.34 -2.74 -3.32
C ILE A 223 1.04 -3.06 -3.89
N MET A 224 1.99 -3.33 -3.01
CA MET A 224 3.38 -3.58 -3.38
C MET A 224 3.83 -4.99 -3.02
N GLY A 225 4.43 -5.68 -3.97
CA GLY A 225 5.18 -6.92 -3.76
C GLY A 225 6.66 -6.69 -4.02
N THR A 226 7.54 -7.36 -3.28
CA THR A 226 8.98 -7.35 -3.56
C THR A 226 9.57 -8.74 -3.33
N GLY A 227 10.42 -9.18 -4.25
CA GLY A 227 11.15 -10.43 -4.18
C GLY A 227 12.61 -10.24 -4.56
N VAL A 228 13.49 -10.99 -3.89
CA VAL A 228 14.92 -11.04 -4.17
C VAL A 228 15.35 -12.50 -4.30
N ALA A 229 16.15 -12.81 -5.30
CA ALA A 229 16.75 -14.12 -5.49
C ALA A 229 18.10 -14.01 -6.22
N GLY A 230 18.90 -15.06 -6.15
CA GLY A 230 20.20 -15.19 -6.82
C GLY A 230 20.34 -16.58 -7.46
N GLY A 231 21.39 -16.79 -8.26
CA GLY A 231 21.62 -18.04 -9.00
C GLY A 231 20.96 -18.09 -10.39
N GLU A 232 20.91 -19.27 -11.00
CA GLU A 232 20.51 -19.45 -12.42
C GLU A 232 19.04 -19.07 -12.71
N ASN A 233 18.12 -19.35 -11.77
CA ASN A 233 16.69 -19.05 -11.92
C ASN A 233 16.25 -17.81 -11.13
N ARG A 234 17.18 -16.89 -10.84
CA ARG A 234 16.94 -15.75 -9.96
C ARG A 234 15.76 -14.88 -10.40
N ALA A 235 15.57 -14.66 -11.71
CA ALA A 235 14.47 -13.83 -12.21
C ALA A 235 13.10 -14.46 -11.92
N VAL A 236 12.95 -15.74 -12.22
CA VAL A 236 11.73 -16.52 -11.96
C VAL A 236 11.44 -16.58 -10.46
N GLU A 237 12.43 -16.91 -9.64
CA GLU A 237 12.26 -17.01 -8.19
C GLU A 237 11.95 -15.66 -7.54
N ALA A 238 12.64 -14.59 -7.95
CA ALA A 238 12.36 -13.25 -7.45
C ALA A 238 10.94 -12.81 -7.84
N THR A 239 10.49 -13.13 -9.05
CA THR A 239 9.13 -12.82 -9.52
C THR A 239 8.10 -13.56 -8.69
N GLN A 240 8.28 -14.86 -8.47
CA GLN A 240 7.38 -15.67 -7.63
C GLN A 240 7.30 -15.14 -6.20
N LYS A 241 8.44 -14.77 -5.59
CA LYS A 241 8.47 -14.15 -4.25
C LYS A 241 7.75 -12.80 -4.24
N ALA A 242 7.86 -12.02 -5.31
CA ALA A 242 7.19 -10.74 -5.42
C ALA A 242 5.67 -10.89 -5.55
N ILE A 243 5.19 -11.84 -6.37
CA ILE A 243 3.76 -12.16 -6.55
C ILE A 243 3.14 -12.76 -5.28
N SER A 244 3.88 -13.63 -4.58
CA SER A 244 3.44 -14.27 -3.34
C SER A 244 3.76 -13.44 -2.07
N SER A 245 4.14 -12.17 -2.24
CA SER A 245 4.53 -11.32 -1.12
C SER A 245 3.37 -11.15 -0.14
N PRO A 246 3.58 -11.33 1.19
CA PRO A 246 2.54 -11.14 2.20
C PRO A 246 1.94 -9.73 2.26
N LEU A 247 2.57 -8.77 1.58
CA LEU A 247 2.11 -7.39 1.45
C LEU A 247 1.03 -7.24 0.36
N LEU A 248 0.95 -8.18 -0.58
CA LEU A 248 -0.20 -8.34 -1.47
C LEU A 248 -1.30 -9.00 -0.64
N GLU A 249 -2.35 -8.25 -0.30
CA GLU A 249 -3.48 -8.74 0.51
C GLU A 249 -4.24 -9.89 -0.21
N ASP A 250 -5.46 -10.24 0.23
CA ASP A 250 -6.32 -11.24 -0.44
C ASP A 250 -6.67 -10.87 -1.91
N ASN A 251 -6.21 -9.71 -2.39
CA ASN A 251 -6.20 -9.30 -3.78
C ASN A 251 -4.92 -9.84 -4.43
N THR A 252 -5.08 -10.92 -5.19
CA THR A 252 -4.09 -11.34 -6.17
C THR A 252 -3.83 -10.16 -7.14
N ILE A 253 -2.69 -10.17 -7.84
CA ILE A 253 -2.39 -9.19 -8.90
C ILE A 253 -3.51 -9.16 -9.97
N GLN A 254 -4.32 -10.22 -10.02
CA GLN A 254 -5.53 -10.36 -10.80
C GLN A 254 -6.54 -9.25 -10.45
N GLY A 255 -6.77 -8.35 -11.42
CA GLY A 255 -7.69 -7.23 -11.29
C GLY A 255 -7.02 -5.86 -11.13
N ALA A 256 -5.69 -5.80 -11.08
CA ALA A 256 -4.97 -4.54 -11.20
C ALA A 256 -5.05 -4.01 -12.65
N LYS A 257 -5.48 -2.75 -12.82
CA LYS A 257 -5.56 -2.08 -14.12
C LYS A 257 -4.24 -1.43 -14.54
N GLY A 258 -3.38 -1.12 -13.58
CA GLY A 258 -2.06 -0.57 -13.81
C GLY A 258 -1.01 -1.34 -12.99
N ILE A 259 0.05 -1.80 -13.64
CA ILE A 259 1.15 -2.50 -12.97
C ILE A 259 2.45 -1.81 -13.32
N LEU A 260 3.22 -1.45 -12.30
CA LEU A 260 4.58 -0.96 -12.42
C LEU A 260 5.53 -2.05 -11.93
N LEU A 261 6.38 -2.52 -12.84
CA LEU A 261 7.38 -3.56 -12.62
C LEU A 261 8.77 -2.93 -12.65
N ASN A 262 9.45 -2.89 -11.51
CA ASN A 262 10.84 -2.49 -11.42
C ASN A 262 11.74 -3.72 -11.24
N ILE A 263 12.68 -3.91 -12.16
CA ILE A 263 13.67 -5.00 -12.11
C ILE A 263 15.04 -4.38 -11.87
N THR A 264 15.61 -4.63 -10.70
CA THR A 264 16.96 -4.18 -10.34
C THR A 264 17.89 -5.39 -10.32
N GLY A 265 19.03 -5.32 -11.00
CA GLY A 265 20.01 -6.40 -11.03
C GLY A 265 21.41 -5.89 -11.35
N GLY A 266 22.39 -6.80 -11.30
CA GLY A 266 23.76 -6.50 -11.69
C GLY A 266 23.93 -6.25 -13.20
N PRO A 267 25.12 -5.82 -13.63
CA PRO A 267 25.45 -5.62 -15.06
C PRO A 267 25.39 -6.92 -15.90
N ASP A 268 25.36 -8.08 -15.24
CA ASP A 268 25.21 -9.41 -15.81
C ASP A 268 23.75 -9.78 -16.11
N MET A 269 22.78 -8.95 -15.72
CA MET A 269 21.36 -9.17 -15.98
C MET A 269 21.07 -9.24 -17.49
N SER A 270 20.48 -10.35 -17.91
CA SER A 270 20.20 -10.65 -19.30
C SER A 270 18.79 -10.24 -19.73
N LEU A 271 18.59 -10.05 -21.03
CA LEU A 271 17.26 -9.81 -21.60
C LEU A 271 16.32 -11.01 -21.40
N TYR A 272 16.88 -12.23 -21.35
CA TYR A 272 16.11 -13.45 -21.11
C TYR A 272 15.44 -13.42 -19.73
N GLU A 273 16.19 -13.06 -18.69
CA GLU A 273 15.69 -12.91 -17.32
C GLU A 273 14.58 -11.85 -17.21
N ILE A 274 14.77 -10.71 -17.88
CA ILE A 274 13.75 -9.65 -17.95
C ILE A 274 12.46 -10.16 -18.62
N ASN A 275 12.60 -10.90 -19.72
CA ASN A 275 11.46 -11.43 -20.46
C ASN A 275 10.68 -12.48 -19.65
N GLU A 276 11.38 -13.37 -18.93
CA GLU A 276 10.74 -14.36 -18.05
C GLU A 276 9.93 -13.69 -16.93
N ALA A 277 10.52 -12.70 -16.24
CA ALA A 277 9.84 -11.95 -15.21
C ALA A 277 8.59 -11.23 -15.75
N SER A 278 8.73 -10.52 -16.88
CA SER A 278 7.61 -9.80 -17.50
C SER A 278 6.49 -10.74 -17.95
N SER A 279 6.83 -11.89 -18.55
CA SER A 279 5.84 -12.86 -19.04
C SER A 279 5.03 -13.48 -17.89
N MET A 280 5.69 -13.78 -16.77
CA MET A 280 5.03 -14.30 -15.57
C MET A 280 4.05 -13.29 -14.97
N ILE A 281 4.42 -12.01 -14.93
CA ILE A 281 3.53 -10.95 -14.44
C ILE A 281 2.35 -10.72 -15.38
N GLN A 282 2.58 -10.75 -16.69
CA GLN A 282 1.50 -10.65 -17.69
C GLN A 282 0.48 -11.79 -17.57
N ALA A 283 0.94 -13.01 -17.25
CA ALA A 283 0.05 -14.16 -17.08
C ALA A 283 -0.86 -14.05 -15.84
N GLU A 284 -0.44 -13.32 -14.81
CA GLU A 284 -1.21 -13.10 -13.57
C GLU A 284 -2.02 -11.78 -13.57
N ALA A 285 -1.73 -10.89 -14.50
CA ALA A 285 -2.40 -9.59 -14.63
C ALA A 285 -3.73 -9.70 -15.38
N HIS A 286 -4.56 -8.66 -15.28
CA HIS A 286 -5.76 -8.55 -16.13
C HIS A 286 -5.37 -8.38 -17.61
N GLU A 287 -6.14 -8.92 -18.56
CA GLU A 287 -5.83 -8.84 -20.00
C GLU A 287 -5.71 -7.40 -20.52
N GLU A 288 -6.45 -6.48 -19.90
CA GLU A 288 -6.44 -5.04 -20.20
C GLU A 288 -5.52 -4.22 -19.27
N ALA A 289 -4.69 -4.88 -18.44
CA ALA A 289 -3.79 -4.17 -17.53
C ALA A 289 -2.72 -3.40 -18.32
N ASN A 290 -2.55 -2.12 -17.99
CA ASN A 290 -1.43 -1.34 -18.49
C ASN A 290 -0.18 -1.68 -17.66
N ILE A 291 0.72 -2.47 -18.24
CA ILE A 291 1.94 -2.92 -17.57
C ILE A 291 3.12 -2.09 -18.06
N ILE A 292 3.74 -1.38 -17.14
CA ILE A 292 4.97 -0.64 -17.36
C ILE A 292 6.10 -1.39 -16.66
N PHE A 293 7.16 -1.71 -17.40
CA PHE A 293 8.36 -2.31 -16.84
C PHE A 293 9.56 -1.40 -17.05
N GLY A 294 10.43 -1.33 -16.05
CA GLY A 294 11.71 -0.64 -16.15
C GLY A 294 12.80 -1.46 -15.50
N THR A 295 14.02 -1.20 -15.96
CA THR A 295 15.21 -1.95 -15.55
C THR A 295 16.25 -1.02 -14.98
N VAL A 296 16.84 -1.39 -13.84
CA VAL A 296 17.85 -0.61 -13.14
C VAL A 296 19.07 -1.50 -12.96
N ILE A 297 20.23 -0.99 -13.39
CA ILE A 297 21.51 -1.68 -13.17
C ILE A 297 22.14 -1.13 -11.89
N ASP A 298 22.36 -2.02 -10.92
CA ASP A 298 23.00 -1.71 -9.65
C ASP A 298 24.24 -2.62 -9.47
N GLU A 299 25.43 -2.03 -9.60
CA GLU A 299 26.70 -2.74 -9.46
C GLU A 299 26.87 -3.38 -8.07
N GLY A 300 26.17 -2.88 -7.05
CA GLY A 300 26.21 -3.43 -5.70
C GLY A 300 25.42 -4.72 -5.50
N MET A 301 24.60 -5.14 -6.48
CA MET A 301 23.75 -6.33 -6.35
C MET A 301 24.46 -7.66 -6.64
N GLY A 302 25.63 -7.65 -7.30
CA GLY A 302 26.36 -8.88 -7.61
C GLY A 302 25.51 -9.83 -8.46
N ASP A 303 25.27 -11.04 -7.95
CA ASP A 303 24.49 -12.09 -8.62
C ASP A 303 23.00 -12.09 -8.25
N GLU A 304 22.53 -11.12 -7.46
CA GLU A 304 21.13 -11.02 -7.08
C GLU A 304 20.30 -10.20 -8.08
N ILE A 305 19.02 -10.57 -8.21
CA ILE A 305 18.00 -9.75 -8.86
C ILE A 305 16.88 -9.43 -7.87
N ARG A 306 16.41 -8.19 -7.91
CA ARG A 306 15.28 -7.70 -7.12
C ARG A 306 14.17 -7.28 -8.05
N ILE A 307 12.98 -7.80 -7.78
CA ILE A 307 11.77 -7.48 -8.52
C ILE A 307 10.79 -6.82 -7.56
N THR A 308 10.38 -5.60 -7.90
CA THR A 308 9.36 -4.84 -7.16
C THR A 308 8.17 -4.62 -8.08
N ILE A 309 6.99 -5.02 -7.61
CA ILE A 309 5.73 -4.91 -8.32
C ILE A 309 4.87 -3.93 -7.54
N ILE A 310 4.33 -2.92 -8.22
CA ILE A 310 3.33 -2.01 -7.68
C ILE A 310 2.09 -2.15 -8.54
N ALA A 311 1.08 -2.78 -7.98
CA ALA A 311 -0.21 -2.99 -8.62
C ALA A 311 -1.18 -1.89 -8.15
N THR A 312 -1.92 -1.31 -9.10
CA THR A 312 -2.77 -0.15 -8.92
C THR A 312 -4.10 -0.32 -9.65
N GLY A 313 -5.11 0.45 -9.29
CA GLY A 313 -6.39 0.47 -10.00
C GLY A 313 -7.23 -0.78 -9.78
N PHE A 314 -7.14 -1.37 -8.59
CA PHE A 314 -8.03 -2.45 -8.16
C PHE A 314 -9.48 -1.94 -8.13
N ASP A 315 -10.39 -2.68 -8.75
CA ASP A 315 -11.80 -2.33 -8.74
C ASP A 315 -12.35 -2.31 -7.31
N ASP A 316 -12.94 -1.18 -6.93
CA ASP A 316 -13.67 -1.01 -5.67
C ASP A 316 -14.98 -1.84 -5.61
N ASN A 317 -15.20 -2.70 -6.61
CA ASN A 317 -16.33 -3.62 -6.71
C ASN A 317 -16.23 -4.83 -5.78
N GLY A 318 -15.23 -4.87 -4.90
CA GLY A 318 -15.33 -5.51 -3.59
C GLY A 318 -16.34 -4.81 -2.65
N LYS A 319 -17.43 -4.21 -3.17
CA LYS A 319 -18.62 -4.00 -2.37
C LYS A 319 -18.98 -5.38 -1.86
N LYS A 320 -18.79 -5.56 -0.54
CA LYS A 320 -19.49 -6.54 0.30
C LYS A 320 -20.73 -6.99 -0.46
N LYS A 321 -20.77 -8.26 -0.88
CA LYS A 321 -22.07 -8.92 -0.99
C LYS A 321 -22.71 -8.65 0.36
N GLN A 322 -23.55 -7.62 0.42
CA GLN A 322 -24.54 -7.51 1.46
C GLN A 322 -25.30 -8.80 1.27
N ILE A 323 -24.94 -9.79 2.08
CA ILE A 323 -25.91 -10.76 2.50
C ILE A 323 -27.01 -9.87 3.07
N ASN A 324 -28.05 -9.65 2.27
CA ASN A 324 -29.31 -9.09 2.74
C ASN A 324 -29.82 -10.10 3.75
N THR A 325 -29.25 -10.10 4.95
CA THR A 325 -29.95 -10.56 6.12
C THR A 325 -31.03 -9.52 6.31
N THR A 326 -32.21 -9.81 5.77
CA THR A 326 -33.46 -9.20 6.20
C THR A 326 -33.44 -9.25 7.72
N ARG A 327 -33.14 -8.11 8.32
CA ARG A 327 -33.10 -7.94 9.76
C ARG A 327 -34.55 -8.05 10.21
N PHE A 328 -34.95 -9.25 10.62
CA PHE A 328 -36.19 -9.43 11.36
C PHE A 328 -36.03 -8.62 12.66
N GLU A 329 -36.63 -7.43 12.70
CA GLU A 329 -36.87 -6.71 13.94
C GLU A 329 -37.97 -7.43 14.73
N GLY A 330 -37.61 -8.58 15.31
CA GLY A 330 -38.36 -9.15 16.40
C GLY A 330 -38.03 -8.34 17.66
N HIS A 331 -38.97 -7.51 18.13
CA HIS A 331 -38.86 -6.81 19.40
C HIS A 331 -38.51 -7.79 20.53
N LYS A 332 -37.24 -7.83 20.93
CA LYS A 332 -36.81 -8.64 22.08
C LYS A 332 -37.11 -7.86 23.36
N ASN A 333 -38.26 -8.14 23.97
CA ASN A 333 -38.55 -7.69 25.34
C ASN A 333 -37.54 -8.34 26.32
N PHE A 334 -36.64 -7.56 26.93
CA PHE A 334 -35.55 -8.07 27.80
C PHE A 334 -35.98 -8.30 29.26
N SER A 335 -37.25 -8.08 29.57
CA SER A 335 -37.83 -8.20 30.90
C SER A 335 -38.18 -9.64 31.32
N ILE A 336 -37.93 -10.64 30.47
CA ILE A 336 -38.29 -12.04 30.73
C ILE A 336 -37.04 -12.92 30.67
N PRO A 337 -36.80 -13.81 31.67
CA PRO A 337 -35.66 -14.73 31.68
C PRO A 337 -35.62 -15.68 30.47
N THR A 338 -34.40 -15.97 29.99
CA THR A 338 -34.12 -16.69 28.73
C THR A 338 -34.81 -18.05 28.59
N TYR A 339 -35.00 -18.79 29.69
CA TYR A 339 -35.57 -20.15 29.66
C TYR A 339 -37.07 -20.19 29.37
N LEU A 340 -37.80 -19.06 29.55
CA LEU A 340 -39.23 -18.94 29.21
C LEU A 340 -39.48 -18.47 27.77
N ARG A 341 -38.42 -18.15 27.02
CA ARG A 341 -38.53 -17.58 25.67
C ARG A 341 -38.60 -18.63 24.56
N GLN A 342 -38.18 -19.87 24.84
CA GLN A 342 -38.03 -20.91 23.83
C GLN A 342 -39.33 -21.63 23.45
N GLU A 343 -40.38 -21.59 24.26
CA GLU A 343 -41.63 -22.31 23.95
C GLU A 343 -42.55 -21.62 22.92
N LYS A 344 -42.35 -20.33 22.62
CA LYS A 344 -43.26 -19.54 21.76
C LYS A 344 -42.85 -19.40 20.28
N LEU A 345 -41.69 -19.93 19.88
CA LEU A 345 -41.14 -19.72 18.53
C LEU A 345 -41.58 -20.79 17.50
N ILE A 346 -42.36 -21.79 17.91
CA ILE A 346 -42.67 -22.95 17.06
C ILE A 346 -43.94 -22.74 16.20
N ASP A 347 -44.81 -21.78 16.54
CA ASP A 347 -46.12 -21.63 15.85
C ASP A 347 -46.14 -20.69 14.62
N ASP A 348 -45.09 -19.90 14.36
CA ASP A 348 -45.16 -18.82 13.35
C ASP A 348 -44.40 -19.07 12.03
N PHE A 349 -43.97 -20.30 11.75
CA PHE A 349 -43.37 -20.63 10.45
C PHE A 349 -44.43 -21.08 9.43
N ASN A 350 -45.18 -20.11 8.90
CA ASN A 350 -45.91 -20.31 7.64
C ASN A 350 -45.72 -19.12 6.68
N ALA A 351 -45.32 -19.48 5.45
CA ALA A 351 -45.30 -18.71 4.22
C ALA A 351 -44.18 -17.67 3.99
N VAL A 352 -43.12 -18.09 3.27
CA VAL A 352 -42.55 -17.30 2.16
C VAL A 352 -42.18 -18.27 1.03
N LYS A 353 -42.91 -18.19 -0.10
CA LYS A 353 -42.53 -18.81 -1.37
C LYS A 353 -41.42 -17.97 -2.02
N VAL A 354 -40.33 -18.61 -2.44
CA VAL A 354 -39.32 -18.01 -3.33
C VAL A 354 -39.39 -18.80 -4.63
N ASP A 355 -39.76 -18.12 -5.71
CA ASP A 355 -39.71 -18.64 -7.07
C ASP A 355 -38.26 -18.99 -7.43
N MET A 356 -38.00 -20.26 -7.74
CA MET A 356 -36.82 -20.68 -8.47
C MET A 356 -37.30 -21.36 -9.75
N ALA A 357 -36.90 -20.79 -10.88
CA ALA A 357 -37.10 -21.36 -12.20
C ALA A 357 -36.30 -22.67 -12.31
N ASP A 358 -37.00 -23.64 -12.88
CA ASP A 358 -36.67 -25.01 -13.29
C ASP A 358 -35.18 -25.34 -13.58
N ASP A 359 -34.69 -26.38 -12.90
CA ASP A 359 -33.80 -27.39 -13.46
C ASP A 359 -34.36 -28.76 -13.06
N GLU A 360 -35.05 -29.41 -13.99
CA GLU A 360 -35.56 -30.78 -13.88
C GLU A 360 -34.38 -31.80 -13.93
N ASP A 361 -34.61 -32.95 -13.29
CA ASP A 361 -33.82 -34.19 -13.34
C ASP A 361 -32.57 -34.33 -12.44
N ASN A 362 -32.80 -34.49 -11.13
CA ASN A 362 -31.98 -35.42 -10.34
C ASN A 362 -32.76 -36.01 -9.13
N PRO A 363 -33.17 -37.30 -9.15
CA PRO A 363 -33.91 -37.91 -8.04
C PRO A 363 -33.07 -38.19 -6.78
N ASP A 364 -31.77 -37.90 -6.77
CA ASP A 364 -30.85 -38.23 -5.67
C ASP A 364 -30.65 -37.11 -4.63
N LEU A 365 -31.68 -36.35 -4.24
CA LEU A 365 -31.56 -35.30 -3.21
C LEU A 365 -32.33 -35.57 -1.91
N GLU A 366 -33.14 -36.62 -1.83
CA GLU A 366 -33.91 -36.94 -0.61
C GLU A 366 -33.14 -37.77 0.44
N ILE A 367 -31.94 -38.26 0.12
CA ILE A 367 -31.13 -39.04 1.06
C ILE A 367 -29.99 -38.18 1.62
N PRO A 368 -29.92 -37.95 2.95
CA PRO A 368 -28.81 -37.25 3.59
C PRO A 368 -27.45 -37.86 3.26
N THR A 369 -26.45 -37.00 3.01
CA THR A 369 -25.12 -37.36 2.47
C THR A 369 -24.37 -38.41 3.30
N PHE A 370 -24.68 -38.54 4.60
CA PHE A 370 -24.03 -39.48 5.52
C PHE A 370 -24.54 -40.93 5.41
N LEU A 371 -25.68 -41.18 4.76
CA LEU A 371 -26.23 -42.53 4.53
C LEU A 371 -25.76 -43.16 3.21
N ARG A 372 -25.04 -42.42 2.35
CA ARG A 372 -24.60 -42.90 1.02
C ARG A 372 -23.31 -43.72 1.02
N ARG A 373 -22.66 -43.89 2.18
CA ARG A 373 -21.39 -44.63 2.30
C ARG A 373 -21.51 -45.81 3.26
N GLN A 374 -22.36 -46.76 2.93
CA GLN A 374 -22.34 -48.08 3.60
C GLN A 374 -22.79 -49.27 2.72
N ALA A 375 -22.72 -49.12 1.41
CA ALA A 375 -22.85 -50.25 0.48
C ALA A 375 -21.87 -50.05 -0.67
N ASP A 376 -20.61 -50.36 -0.40
CA ASP A 376 -19.63 -50.97 -1.32
C ASP A 376 -18.52 -51.62 -0.52
#